data_AF-A0A2P8IE78-F1
#
_entry.id   AF-A0A2P8IE78-F1
#
_cell.length_a   1.000
_cell.length_b   1.000
_cell.length_c   1.000
_cell.angle_alpha   90.00
_cell.angle_beta   90.00
_cell.angle_gamma   90.00
#
_symmetry.space_group_name_H-M   'P 1'
#
loop_
_entity.id
_entity.type
_entity.pdbx_description
1 polymer ?
#
loop_
_entity_poly.entity_id
_entity_poly.type
_entity_poly.pdbx_seq_one_letter_code
_entity_poly.pdbx_strand_id
1 'polypeptide(L)'
;MNLLAQRMRAQRLSCPAGDVTDLFASVFALQAQDVAAARLAARARGVQSLEGPLVRTWAMRGTLHLLHQDDLWVVPLLGPTFIAAGRRRREQLGLTYDVCERALPALREVLTEPLERAELVHRLGEVGIALDPKSQAPAHLLAFAAHSGVLCRGLDDTYRLLRIEGEPRGVEELWRRYRRAYGPATPDDFAAWSGLPKRQVKDLPEVDDEPAEPGGAVRMLGHFDTYLLGYRDRSAALAPEHAPLVQTGGGFLTPHVVVDGQVVAVWRRDGALITVRPFGERPDVAEEVADLGRFLDVDARLTWG
;
A
#
# COMPACT_ATOMS: atom_id res chain seq x y z
N MET A 1 6.95 25.81 11.71
CA MET A 1 6.32 24.61 11.13
C MET A 1 7.35 23.95 10.23
N ASN A 2 7.65 22.67 10.47
CA ASN A 2 8.63 21.91 9.68
C ASN A 2 7.91 20.88 8.78
N LEU A 3 8.17 20.94 7.47
CA LEU A 3 7.53 20.07 6.47
C LEU A 3 7.56 18.58 6.83
N LEU A 4 8.72 18.07 7.24
CA LEU A 4 8.91 16.64 7.53
C LEU A 4 8.21 16.22 8.82
N ALA A 5 8.24 17.09 9.84
CA ALA A 5 7.50 16.86 11.08
C ALA A 5 5.98 16.79 10.82
N GLN A 6 5.45 17.65 9.93
CA GLN A 6 4.04 17.61 9.55
C GLN A 6 3.68 16.31 8.84
N ARG A 7 4.52 15.87 7.88
CA ARG A 7 4.34 14.59 7.18
C ARG A 7 4.42 13.38 8.11
N MET A 8 5.30 13.42 9.11
CA MET A 8 5.35 12.38 10.15
C MET A 8 4.06 12.36 10.98
N ARG A 9 3.54 13.53 11.34
CA ARG A 9 2.31 13.65 12.12
C ARG A 9 1.10 13.15 11.33
N ALA A 10 0.92 13.63 10.10
CA ALA A 10 -0.15 13.20 9.20
C ALA A 10 -0.18 11.67 9.01
N GLN A 11 1.00 11.05 8.96
CA GLN A 11 1.15 9.61 8.79
C GLN A 11 1.17 8.80 10.09
N ARG A 12 0.83 9.41 11.24
CA ARG A 12 0.82 8.75 12.56
C ARG A 12 2.17 8.19 13.01
N LEU A 13 3.28 8.73 12.48
CA LEU A 13 4.63 8.34 12.86
C LEU A 13 5.11 9.07 14.11
N SER A 14 4.73 10.33 14.33
CA SER A 14 5.02 11.07 15.57
C SER A 14 3.85 11.09 16.57
N CYS A 15 2.67 10.65 16.15
CA CYS A 15 1.49 10.46 16.99
C CYS A 15 0.82 9.11 16.66
N PRO A 16 1.15 8.03 17.38
CA PRO A 16 0.61 6.70 17.08
C PRO A 16 -0.93 6.67 17.10
N ALA A 17 -1.51 5.85 16.22
CA ALA A 17 -2.94 5.59 16.19
C ALA A 17 -3.37 4.76 17.42
N GLY A 18 -4.60 4.96 17.88
CA GLY A 18 -5.15 4.21 19.02
C GLY A 18 -5.46 2.75 18.68
N ASP A 19 -5.94 2.50 17.48
CA ASP A 19 -6.26 1.18 16.96
C ASP A 19 -6.20 1.14 15.43
N VAL A 20 -6.55 -0.02 14.87
CA VAL A 20 -6.58 -0.24 13.43
C VAL A 20 -7.56 0.69 12.70
N THR A 21 -8.71 0.98 13.30
CA THR A 21 -9.75 1.82 12.69
C THR A 21 -9.28 3.27 12.63
N ASP A 22 -8.71 3.79 13.71
CA ASP A 22 -8.09 5.13 13.75
C ASP A 22 -6.94 5.24 12.73
N LEU A 23 -6.11 4.19 12.62
CA LEU A 23 -5.05 4.15 11.61
C LEU A 23 -5.61 4.32 10.20
N PHE A 24 -6.57 3.48 9.78
CA PHE A 24 -7.12 3.56 8.42
C PHE A 24 -7.99 4.80 8.19
N ALA A 25 -8.63 5.35 9.22
CA ALA A 25 -9.29 6.65 9.14
C ALA A 25 -8.28 7.80 8.89
N SER A 26 -7.03 7.65 9.33
CA SER A 26 -5.99 8.66 9.25
C SER A 26 -5.12 8.52 8.00
N VAL A 27 -4.48 7.36 7.80
CA VAL A 27 -3.53 7.13 6.69
C VAL A 27 -4.19 6.59 5.42
N PHE A 28 -5.50 6.34 5.48
CA PHE A 28 -6.38 5.87 4.40
C PHE A 28 -6.12 4.44 3.92
N ALA A 29 -4.87 4.10 3.59
CA ALA A 29 -4.50 2.79 3.08
C ALA A 29 -3.03 2.46 3.34
N LEU A 30 -2.71 1.18 3.45
CA LEU A 30 -1.34 0.67 3.46
C LEU A 30 -1.10 -0.18 2.22
N GLN A 31 0.06 -0.04 1.58
CA GLN A 31 0.41 -0.96 0.50
C GLN A 31 0.63 -2.36 1.07
N ALA A 32 -0.01 -3.35 0.46
CA ALA A 32 -0.09 -4.72 0.97
C ALA A 32 0.26 -5.74 -0.12
N GLN A 33 1.22 -5.42 -0.98
CA GLN A 33 1.77 -6.41 -1.92
C GLN A 33 2.45 -7.55 -1.14
N ASP A 34 3.19 -7.19 -0.09
CA ASP A 34 3.73 -8.06 0.96
C ASP A 34 2.96 -7.78 2.27
N VAL A 35 2.40 -8.83 2.89
CA VAL A 35 1.62 -8.72 4.12
C VAL A 35 2.50 -8.43 5.34
N ALA A 36 3.72 -8.97 5.39
CA ALA A 36 4.66 -8.70 6.46
C ALA A 36 5.11 -7.23 6.43
N ALA A 37 5.31 -6.65 5.24
CA ALA A 37 5.55 -5.22 5.08
C ALA A 37 4.39 -4.36 5.61
N ALA A 38 3.15 -4.69 5.22
CA ALA A 38 1.96 -3.97 5.70
C ALA A 38 1.82 -4.03 7.23
N ARG A 39 2.13 -5.18 7.84
CA ARG A 39 2.18 -5.36 9.30
C ARG A 39 3.23 -4.47 9.96
N LEU A 40 4.43 -4.38 9.40
CA LEU A 40 5.48 -3.46 9.89
C LEU A 40 5.07 -1.99 9.75
N ALA A 41 4.42 -1.62 8.65
CA ALA A 41 3.92 -0.26 8.43
C ALA A 41 2.85 0.14 9.45
N ALA A 42 1.94 -0.78 9.79
CA ALA A 42 0.95 -0.57 10.86
C ALA A 42 1.61 -0.46 12.24
N ARG A 43 2.58 -1.32 12.54
CA ARG A 43 3.35 -1.29 13.81
C ARG A 43 4.06 0.05 14.01
N ALA A 44 4.71 0.58 12.97
CA ALA A 44 5.38 1.88 13.03
C ALA A 44 4.43 3.06 13.36
N ARG A 45 3.11 2.82 13.27
CA ARG A 45 2.03 3.76 13.54
C ARG A 45 1.20 3.38 14.76
N GLY A 46 1.68 2.45 15.59
CA GLY A 46 1.06 2.05 16.88
C GLY A 46 0.17 0.81 16.82
N VAL A 47 -0.11 0.25 15.65
CA VAL A 47 -1.09 -0.83 15.50
C VAL A 47 -0.41 -2.20 15.43
N GLN A 48 -0.74 -3.08 16.38
CA GLN A 48 -0.09 -4.39 16.55
C GLN A 48 -0.78 -5.53 15.77
N SER A 49 -2.05 -5.34 15.39
CA SER A 49 -2.85 -6.34 14.67
C SER A 49 -3.60 -5.69 13.51
N LEU A 50 -3.73 -6.44 12.41
CA LEU A 50 -4.55 -6.06 11.25
C LEU A 50 -5.93 -6.74 11.28
N GLU A 51 -6.33 -7.26 12.44
CA GLU A 51 -7.70 -7.74 12.66
C GLU A 51 -8.67 -6.57 12.66
N GLY A 52 -9.73 -6.67 11.86
CA GLY A 52 -10.73 -5.63 11.72
C GLY A 52 -11.47 -5.75 10.39
N PRO A 53 -12.39 -4.83 10.10
CA PRO A 53 -13.13 -4.76 8.84
C PRO A 53 -12.24 -4.24 7.70
N LEU A 54 -11.11 -4.90 7.47
CA LEU A 54 -10.13 -4.54 6.46
C LEU A 54 -10.25 -5.46 5.25
N VAL A 55 -10.10 -4.88 4.08
CA VAL A 55 -10.11 -5.59 2.80
C VAL A 55 -8.81 -5.29 2.07
N ARG A 56 -8.12 -6.36 1.66
CA ARG A 56 -6.93 -6.27 0.82
C ARG A 56 -7.31 -6.48 -0.64
N THR A 57 -7.22 -5.43 -1.45
CA THR A 57 -7.58 -5.48 -2.86
C THR A 57 -6.74 -4.49 -3.69
N TRP A 58 -6.91 -4.52 -5.02
CA TRP A 58 -6.17 -3.65 -5.93
C TRP A 58 -6.80 -2.26 -5.98
N ALA A 59 -5.99 -1.24 -5.65
CA ALA A 59 -6.44 0.14 -5.61
C ALA A 59 -5.39 1.07 -6.25
N MET A 60 -4.78 1.97 -5.48
CA MET A 60 -3.82 2.96 -5.96
C MET A 60 -2.69 2.31 -6.78
N ARG A 61 -2.35 2.94 -7.92
CA ARG A 61 -1.30 2.49 -8.86
C ARG A 61 -1.48 1.06 -9.39
N GLY A 62 -2.68 0.47 -9.26
CA GLY A 62 -2.91 -0.91 -9.67
C GLY A 62 -2.24 -1.94 -8.77
N THR A 63 -1.89 -1.60 -7.52
CA THR A 63 -1.24 -2.53 -6.57
C THR A 63 -2.16 -2.90 -5.42
N LEU A 64 -1.86 -4.02 -4.74
CA LEU A 64 -2.56 -4.45 -3.54
C LEU A 64 -2.40 -3.42 -2.41
N HIS A 65 -3.53 -3.02 -1.83
CA HIS A 65 -3.62 -2.17 -0.66
C HIS A 65 -4.57 -2.79 0.35
N LEU A 66 -4.28 -2.58 1.63
CA LEU A 66 -5.22 -2.79 2.71
C LEU A 66 -6.04 -1.50 2.89
N LEU A 67 -7.36 -1.65 2.98
CA LEU A 67 -8.34 -0.56 3.08
C LEU A 67 -9.36 -0.92 4.16
N HIS A 68 -9.93 0.07 4.83
CA HIS A 68 -11.15 -0.14 5.61
C HIS A 68 -12.33 -0.45 4.66
N GLN A 69 -13.27 -1.30 5.08
CA GLN A 69 -14.42 -1.71 4.24
C GLN A 69 -15.24 -0.50 3.75
N ASP A 70 -15.38 0.53 4.58
CA ASP A 70 -16.13 1.76 4.26
C ASP A 70 -15.45 2.61 3.18
N ASP A 71 -14.18 2.35 2.89
CA ASP A 71 -13.37 3.06 1.90
C ASP A 71 -13.23 2.27 0.58
N LEU A 72 -13.97 1.17 0.41
CA LEU A 72 -13.97 0.38 -0.83
C LEU A 72 -14.53 1.11 -2.05
N TRP A 73 -15.21 2.25 -1.87
CA TRP A 73 -15.63 3.16 -2.93
C TRP A 73 -14.44 3.62 -3.82
N VAL A 74 -13.20 3.52 -3.33
CA VAL A 74 -11.99 3.82 -4.11
C VAL A 74 -11.76 2.84 -5.26
N VAL A 75 -12.22 1.59 -5.14
CA VAL A 75 -12.02 0.56 -6.18
C VAL A 75 -12.80 0.91 -7.45
N PRO A 76 -14.12 1.16 -7.44
CA PRO A 76 -14.84 1.60 -8.64
C PRO A 76 -14.39 2.99 -9.13
N LEU A 77 -13.83 3.84 -8.27
CA LEU A 77 -13.24 5.13 -8.69
C LEU A 77 -11.97 4.94 -9.53
N LEU A 78 -11.05 4.10 -9.06
CA LEU A 78 -9.74 3.91 -9.70
C LEU A 78 -9.71 2.79 -10.76
N GLY A 79 -10.61 1.81 -10.62
CA GLY A 79 -10.71 0.62 -11.46
C GLY A 79 -10.71 0.90 -12.96
N PRO A 80 -11.54 1.82 -13.48
CA PRO A 80 -11.58 2.15 -14.91
C PRO A 80 -10.21 2.57 -15.48
N THR A 81 -9.42 3.31 -14.71
CA THR A 81 -8.07 3.75 -15.11
C THR A 81 -7.14 2.55 -15.31
N PHE A 82 -7.11 1.61 -14.36
CA PHE A 82 -6.19 0.46 -14.42
C PHE A 82 -6.69 -0.65 -15.34
N ILE A 83 -8.01 -0.80 -15.48
CA ILE A 83 -8.61 -1.60 -16.53
C ILE A 83 -8.15 -1.07 -17.89
N ALA A 84 -8.32 0.23 -18.19
CA ALA A 84 -7.87 0.79 -19.46
C ALA A 84 -6.37 0.58 -19.70
N ALA A 85 -5.53 0.83 -18.69
CA ALA A 85 -4.07 0.68 -18.79
C ALA A 85 -3.63 -0.76 -19.14
N GLY A 86 -4.30 -1.77 -18.59
CA GLY A 86 -3.95 -3.18 -18.84
C GLY A 86 -4.51 -3.78 -20.14
N ARG A 87 -5.31 -3.02 -20.92
CA ARG A 87 -6.05 -3.54 -22.08
C ARG A 87 -5.17 -4.27 -23.09
N ARG A 88 -4.12 -3.62 -23.59
CA ARG A 88 -3.24 -4.18 -24.61
C ARG A 88 -2.59 -5.50 -24.16
N ARG A 89 -2.15 -5.57 -22.90
CA ARG A 89 -1.52 -6.78 -22.36
C ARG A 89 -2.53 -7.92 -22.24
N ARG A 90 -3.76 -7.63 -21.82
CA ARG A 90 -4.85 -8.62 -21.77
C ARG A 90 -5.19 -9.16 -23.17
N GLU A 91 -5.31 -8.29 -24.18
CA GLU A 91 -5.54 -8.72 -25.57
C GLU A 91 -4.43 -9.66 -26.08
N GLN A 92 -3.16 -9.36 -25.80
CA GLN A 92 -2.03 -10.25 -26.14
C GLN A 92 -2.08 -11.62 -25.46
N LEU A 93 -2.77 -11.72 -24.33
CA LEU A 93 -2.95 -12.95 -23.56
C LEU A 93 -4.26 -13.68 -23.93
N GLY A 94 -4.97 -13.23 -24.97
CA GLY A 94 -6.27 -13.80 -25.37
C GLY A 94 -7.44 -13.38 -24.48
N LEU A 95 -7.23 -12.45 -23.55
CA LEU A 95 -8.25 -11.90 -22.67
C LEU A 95 -8.90 -10.68 -23.32
N THR A 96 -9.78 -10.92 -24.29
CA THR A 96 -10.61 -9.85 -24.86
C THR A 96 -11.54 -9.26 -23.81
N TYR A 97 -12.10 -8.09 -24.07
CA TYR A 97 -13.05 -7.46 -23.16
C TYR A 97 -14.25 -8.39 -22.89
N ASP A 98 -14.79 -9.05 -23.91
CA ASP A 98 -15.92 -9.98 -23.77
C ASP A 98 -15.58 -11.20 -22.89
N VAL A 99 -14.36 -11.73 -23.01
CA VAL A 99 -13.88 -12.83 -22.14
C VAL A 99 -13.80 -12.35 -20.70
N CYS A 100 -13.23 -11.16 -20.47
CA CYS A 100 -13.13 -10.58 -19.13
C CYS A 100 -14.50 -10.30 -18.52
N GLU A 101 -15.45 -9.74 -19.28
CA GLU A 101 -16.82 -9.47 -18.81
C GLU A 101 -17.57 -10.75 -18.48
N ARG A 102 -17.46 -11.80 -19.32
CA ARG A 102 -18.05 -13.12 -19.04
C ARG A 102 -17.43 -13.79 -17.82
N ALA A 103 -16.16 -13.52 -17.53
CA ALA A 103 -15.50 -14.07 -16.34
C ALA A 103 -16.00 -13.45 -15.03
N LEU A 104 -16.53 -12.21 -15.03
CA LEU A 104 -17.02 -11.57 -13.81
C LEU A 104 -18.20 -12.30 -13.15
N PRO A 105 -19.29 -12.67 -13.84
CA PRO A 105 -20.33 -13.51 -13.25
C PRO A 105 -19.86 -14.93 -12.95
N ALA A 106 -19.00 -15.52 -13.80
CA ALA A 106 -18.42 -16.84 -13.53
C ALA A 106 -17.60 -16.87 -12.23
N LEU A 107 -16.81 -15.83 -11.95
CA LEU A 107 -16.10 -15.65 -10.69
C LEU A 107 -17.05 -15.59 -9.49
N ARG A 108 -18.22 -14.95 -9.63
CA ARG A 108 -19.22 -14.89 -8.56
C ARG A 108 -19.88 -16.25 -8.29
N GLU A 109 -19.96 -17.10 -9.31
CA GLU A 109 -20.49 -18.46 -9.21
C GLU A 109 -19.49 -19.40 -8.53
N VAL A 110 -18.22 -19.37 -8.93
CA VAL A 110 -17.22 -20.35 -8.46
C VAL A 110 -16.54 -19.99 -7.14
N LEU A 111 -16.54 -18.71 -6.76
CA LEU A 111 -15.84 -18.19 -5.57
C LEU A 111 -16.78 -18.13 -4.36
N THR A 112 -17.26 -19.30 -3.93
CA THR A 112 -18.15 -19.48 -2.77
C THR A 112 -17.41 -19.55 -1.43
N GLU A 113 -16.13 -19.87 -1.47
CA GLU A 113 -15.21 -19.91 -0.33
C GLU A 113 -13.84 -19.30 -0.73
N PRO A 114 -12.91 -19.07 0.22
CA PRO A 114 -11.56 -18.65 -0.12
C PRO A 114 -10.83 -19.71 -0.96
N LEU A 115 -10.28 -19.31 -2.11
CA LEU A 115 -9.59 -20.23 -3.03
C LEU A 115 -8.17 -19.79 -3.34
N GLU A 116 -7.27 -20.74 -3.48
CA GLU A 116 -5.99 -20.49 -4.12
C GLU A 116 -6.18 -20.23 -5.62
N ARG A 117 -5.21 -19.54 -6.23
CA ARG A 117 -5.25 -19.20 -7.66
C ARG A 117 -5.39 -20.43 -8.56
N ALA A 118 -4.68 -21.52 -8.27
CA ALA A 118 -4.71 -22.71 -9.11
C ALA A 118 -6.12 -23.33 -9.13
N GLU A 119 -6.73 -23.45 -7.95
CA GLU A 119 -8.10 -23.96 -7.79
C GLU A 119 -9.13 -23.03 -8.44
N LEU A 120 -9.00 -21.70 -8.25
CA LEU A 120 -9.88 -20.73 -8.89
C LEU A 120 -9.81 -20.81 -10.42
N VAL A 121 -8.62 -20.96 -10.99
CA VAL A 121 -8.43 -21.15 -12.45
C VAL A 121 -9.05 -22.46 -12.91
N HIS A 122 -8.91 -23.54 -12.13
CA HIS A 122 -9.52 -24.83 -12.45
C HIS A 122 -11.04 -24.73 -12.52
N ARG A 123 -11.70 -24.20 -11.49
CA ARG A 123 -13.16 -24.03 -11.44
C ARG A 123 -13.68 -23.09 -12.51
N LEU A 124 -12.96 -22.01 -12.82
CA LEU A 124 -13.30 -21.14 -13.95
C LEU A 124 -13.34 -21.91 -15.28
N GLY A 125 -12.43 -22.88 -15.45
CA GLY A 125 -12.43 -23.77 -16.61
C GLY A 125 -13.70 -24.62 -16.71
N GLU A 126 -14.21 -25.13 -15.58
CA GLU A 126 -15.43 -25.95 -15.52
C GLU A 126 -16.68 -25.18 -15.95
N VAL A 127 -16.72 -23.86 -15.70
CA VAL A 127 -17.81 -22.96 -16.13
C VAL A 127 -17.52 -22.23 -17.45
N GLY A 128 -16.53 -22.71 -18.22
CA GLY A 128 -16.28 -22.27 -19.59
C GLY A 128 -15.37 -21.03 -19.76
N ILE A 129 -14.59 -20.68 -18.74
CA ILE A 129 -13.51 -19.68 -18.80
C ILE A 129 -12.16 -20.40 -18.70
N ALA A 130 -11.72 -20.98 -19.81
CA ALA A 130 -10.44 -21.69 -19.87
C ALA A 130 -9.25 -20.72 -19.94
N LEU A 131 -8.27 -20.91 -19.06
CA LEU A 131 -7.03 -20.13 -19.01
C LEU A 131 -5.84 -21.08 -18.98
N ASP A 132 -4.74 -20.73 -19.65
CA ASP A 132 -3.48 -21.45 -19.47
C ASP A 132 -2.87 -21.08 -18.10
N PRO A 133 -2.80 -22.01 -17.13
CA PRO A 133 -2.27 -21.75 -15.79
C PRO A 133 -0.78 -21.43 -15.79
N LYS A 134 -0.03 -21.80 -16.84
CA LYS A 134 1.40 -21.50 -16.98
C LYS A 134 1.65 -20.13 -17.63
N SER A 135 0.61 -19.50 -18.18
CA SER A 135 0.68 -18.16 -18.76
C SER A 135 0.49 -17.06 -17.71
N GLN A 136 0.61 -15.80 -18.14
CA GLN A 136 0.23 -14.66 -17.29
C GLN A 136 -1.28 -14.34 -17.33
N ALA A 137 -2.07 -15.03 -18.15
CA ALA A 137 -3.50 -14.75 -18.31
C ALA A 137 -4.28 -14.82 -16.98
N PRO A 138 -4.10 -15.84 -16.11
CA PRO A 138 -4.76 -15.86 -14.80
C PRO A 138 -4.52 -14.61 -13.97
N ALA A 139 -3.27 -14.17 -13.84
CA ALA A 139 -2.94 -13.00 -13.03
C ALA A 139 -3.61 -11.72 -13.59
N HIS A 140 -3.63 -11.56 -14.91
CA HIS A 140 -4.24 -10.40 -15.55
C HIS A 140 -5.78 -10.41 -15.52
N LEU A 141 -6.42 -11.59 -15.60
CA LEU A 141 -7.87 -11.71 -15.44
C LEU A 141 -8.30 -11.42 -14.00
N LEU A 142 -7.59 -11.97 -13.02
CA LEU A 142 -7.89 -11.74 -11.61
C LEU A 142 -7.66 -10.27 -11.21
N ALA A 143 -6.62 -9.62 -11.77
CA ALA A 143 -6.43 -8.18 -11.61
C ALA A 143 -7.56 -7.35 -12.25
N PHE A 144 -8.05 -7.76 -13.44
CA PHE A 144 -9.24 -7.13 -14.03
C PHE A 144 -10.46 -7.27 -13.11
N ALA A 145 -10.74 -8.47 -12.62
CA ALA A 145 -11.86 -8.73 -11.71
C ALA A 145 -11.76 -7.96 -10.38
N ALA A 146 -10.55 -7.81 -9.84
CA ALA A 146 -10.30 -6.99 -8.66
C ALA A 146 -10.62 -5.50 -8.92
N HIS A 147 -10.15 -4.96 -10.06
CA HIS A 147 -10.45 -3.59 -10.46
C HIS A 147 -11.93 -3.36 -10.79
N SER A 148 -12.64 -4.42 -11.18
CA SER A 148 -14.10 -4.42 -11.33
C SER A 148 -14.86 -4.68 -10.01
N GLY A 149 -14.16 -4.76 -8.88
CA GLY A 149 -14.77 -4.92 -7.56
C GLY A 149 -15.39 -6.28 -7.28
N VAL A 150 -15.01 -7.33 -8.02
CA VAL A 150 -15.61 -8.68 -7.92
C VAL A 150 -14.90 -9.56 -6.89
N LEU A 151 -13.59 -9.38 -6.73
CA LEU A 151 -12.81 -10.18 -5.80
C LEU A 151 -11.79 -9.33 -5.03
N CYS A 152 -11.35 -9.86 -3.91
CA CYS A 152 -10.24 -9.36 -3.11
C CYS A 152 -9.28 -10.50 -2.78
N ARG A 153 -8.18 -10.18 -2.10
CA ARG A 153 -7.18 -11.15 -1.65
C ARG A 153 -7.11 -11.15 -0.12
N GLY A 154 -7.14 -12.32 0.50
CA GLY A 154 -6.93 -12.46 1.93
C GLY A 154 -5.49 -12.12 2.33
N LEU A 155 -5.25 -11.99 3.65
CA LEU A 155 -3.89 -11.89 4.19
C LEU A 155 -3.12 -13.22 4.07
N ASP A 156 -3.85 -14.33 3.89
CA ASP A 156 -3.38 -15.67 3.56
C ASP A 156 -3.17 -15.88 2.05
N ASP A 157 -3.23 -14.80 1.26
CA ASP A 157 -3.06 -14.80 -0.19
C ASP A 157 -4.13 -15.53 -1.03
N THR A 158 -5.19 -16.05 -0.39
CA THR A 158 -6.37 -16.63 -1.06
C THR A 158 -7.24 -15.57 -1.73
N TYR A 159 -7.98 -15.93 -2.76
CA TYR A 159 -8.97 -15.08 -3.42
C TYR A 159 -10.32 -15.24 -2.73
N ARG A 160 -11.05 -14.14 -2.57
CA ARG A 160 -12.35 -14.11 -1.89
C ARG A 160 -13.31 -13.21 -2.66
N LEU A 161 -14.60 -13.55 -2.64
CA LEU A 161 -15.61 -12.73 -3.28
C LEU A 161 -15.69 -11.37 -2.58
N LEU A 162 -15.67 -10.30 -3.37
CA LEU A 162 -15.83 -8.93 -2.88
C LEU A 162 -17.19 -8.40 -3.32
N ARG A 163 -17.87 -7.73 -2.39
CA ARG A 163 -19.04 -6.91 -2.67
C ARG A 163 -18.74 -5.51 -2.19
N ILE A 164 -18.91 -4.54 -3.08
CA ILE A 164 -18.72 -3.13 -2.78
C ILE A 164 -20.11 -2.51 -2.76
N GLU A 165 -20.45 -1.90 -1.64
CA GLU A 165 -21.71 -1.18 -1.45
C GLU A 165 -21.51 0.30 -1.74
N GLY A 166 -22.44 0.90 -2.49
CA GLY A 166 -22.44 2.33 -2.78
C GLY A 166 -21.58 2.76 -3.98
N GLU A 167 -21.75 4.03 -4.34
CA GLU A 167 -21.10 4.67 -5.47
C GLU A 167 -19.72 5.26 -5.09
N PRO A 168 -18.79 5.44 -6.05
CA PRO A 168 -17.53 6.12 -5.81
C PRO A 168 -17.75 7.57 -5.33
N ARG A 169 -17.05 7.99 -4.26
CA ARG A 169 -17.16 9.34 -3.67
C ARG A 169 -16.42 10.45 -4.45
N GLY A 170 -15.81 10.13 -5.58
CA GLY A 170 -15.14 11.08 -6.47
C GLY A 170 -13.68 11.38 -6.12
N VAL A 171 -12.99 12.08 -7.03
CA VAL A 171 -11.55 12.40 -6.90
C VAL A 171 -11.27 13.42 -5.80
N GLU A 172 -12.19 14.36 -5.57
CA GLU A 172 -12.03 15.37 -4.52
C GLU A 172 -11.98 14.75 -3.11
N GLU A 173 -12.86 13.79 -2.82
CA GLU A 173 -12.83 13.07 -1.53
C GLU A 173 -11.52 12.27 -1.39
N LEU A 174 -11.07 11.62 -2.47
CA LEU A 174 -9.80 10.90 -2.47
C LEU A 174 -8.61 11.85 -2.22
N TRP A 175 -8.65 13.06 -2.77
CA TRP A 175 -7.67 14.11 -2.51
C TRP A 175 -7.68 14.57 -1.05
N ARG A 176 -8.86 14.79 -0.45
CA ARG A 176 -8.97 15.14 0.98
C ARG A 176 -8.39 14.04 1.88
N ARG A 177 -8.70 12.77 1.59
CA ARG A 177 -8.12 11.61 2.29
C ARG A 177 -6.61 11.55 2.13
N TYR A 178 -6.11 11.77 0.92
CA TYR A 178 -4.68 11.85 0.65
C TYR A 178 -4.00 13.00 1.39
N ARG A 179 -4.55 14.21 1.38
CA ARG A 179 -3.99 15.37 2.10
C ARG A 179 -4.00 15.16 3.61
N ARG A 180 -5.02 14.54 4.17
CA ARG A 180 -5.02 14.16 5.59
C ARG A 180 -3.89 13.18 5.93
N ALA A 181 -3.62 12.22 5.05
CA ALA A 181 -2.63 11.19 5.28
C ALA A 181 -1.19 11.66 4.98
N TYR A 182 -0.98 12.52 3.99
CA TYR A 182 0.34 12.84 3.42
C TYR A 182 0.63 14.35 3.36
N GLY A 183 -0.23 15.20 3.92
CA GLY A 183 -0.06 16.64 3.94
C GLY A 183 1.14 17.09 4.77
N PRO A 184 1.89 18.14 4.34
CA PRO A 184 1.79 18.88 3.08
C PRO A 184 2.26 18.09 1.84
N ALA A 185 1.44 18.08 0.80
CA ALA A 185 1.70 17.37 -0.47
C ALA A 185 1.10 18.06 -1.70
N THR A 186 1.75 17.91 -2.86
CA THR A 186 1.30 18.56 -4.10
C THR A 186 0.26 17.71 -4.86
N PRO A 187 -0.51 18.31 -5.79
CA PRO A 187 -1.32 17.54 -6.75
C PRO A 187 -0.50 16.57 -7.61
N ASP A 188 0.77 16.88 -7.87
CA ASP A 188 1.68 16.01 -8.61
C ASP A 188 2.09 14.78 -7.79
N ASP A 189 2.24 14.93 -6.47
CA ASP A 189 2.40 13.81 -5.55
C ASP A 189 1.14 12.95 -5.53
N PHE A 190 -0.04 13.57 -5.43
CA PHE A 190 -1.32 12.85 -5.47
C PHE A 190 -1.54 12.09 -6.78
N ALA A 191 -1.17 12.67 -7.92
CA ALA A 191 -1.23 12.00 -9.22
C ALA A 191 -0.35 10.73 -9.22
N ALA A 192 0.88 10.84 -8.72
CA ALA A 192 1.80 9.72 -8.63
C ALA A 192 1.33 8.65 -7.64
N TRP A 193 0.81 9.08 -6.48
CA TRP A 193 0.30 8.20 -5.44
C TRP A 193 -0.96 7.47 -5.89
N SER A 194 -1.96 8.15 -6.44
CA SER A 194 -3.22 7.53 -6.86
C SER A 194 -3.03 6.69 -8.13
N GLY A 195 -2.12 7.10 -9.02
CA GLY A 195 -1.99 6.58 -10.37
C GLY A 195 -3.01 7.18 -11.35
N LEU A 196 -3.77 8.21 -10.94
CA LEU A 196 -4.70 8.91 -11.81
C LEU A 196 -3.94 9.78 -12.83
N PRO A 197 -4.43 9.88 -14.09
CA PRO A 197 -3.87 10.79 -15.06
C PRO A 197 -3.96 12.25 -14.59
N LYS A 198 -2.93 13.07 -14.85
CA LYS A 198 -2.87 14.49 -14.44
C LYS A 198 -4.14 15.30 -14.77
N ARG A 199 -4.83 14.97 -15.86
CA ARG A 199 -6.09 15.64 -16.26
C ARG A 199 -7.25 15.45 -15.27
N GLN A 200 -7.23 14.40 -14.45
CA GLN A 200 -8.28 14.10 -13.47
C GLN A 200 -8.00 14.71 -12.09
N VAL A 201 -6.80 15.26 -11.88
CA VAL A 201 -6.36 15.84 -10.60
C VAL A 201 -6.09 17.35 -10.73
N LYS A 202 -6.76 17.99 -11.69
CA LYS A 202 -6.75 19.45 -11.86
C LYS A 202 -7.76 20.07 -10.90
N ASP A 203 -7.51 21.34 -10.54
CA ASP A 203 -8.45 22.18 -9.80
C ASP A 203 -8.93 21.56 -8.46
N LEU A 204 -8.02 20.85 -7.78
CA LEU A 204 -8.28 20.27 -6.47
C LEU A 204 -8.34 21.37 -5.39
N PRO A 205 -9.27 21.28 -4.42
CA PRO A 205 -9.40 22.29 -3.39
C PRO A 205 -8.18 22.33 -2.47
N GLU A 206 -7.92 23.49 -1.88
CA GLU A 206 -6.96 23.59 -0.78
C GLU A 206 -7.46 22.81 0.44
N VAL A 207 -6.53 22.16 1.15
CA VAL A 207 -6.80 21.39 2.37
C VAL A 207 -5.74 21.78 3.38
N ASP A 208 -6.16 22.30 4.52
CA ASP A 208 -5.24 22.73 5.56
C ASP A 208 -4.39 21.58 6.09
N ASP A 209 -3.11 21.84 6.30
CA ASP A 209 -2.18 20.90 6.91
C ASP A 209 -2.05 21.17 8.40
N GLU A 210 -1.97 20.12 9.21
CA GLU A 210 -1.78 20.27 10.65
C GLU A 210 -0.33 20.74 10.94
N PRO A 211 -0.11 21.77 11.77
CA PRO A 211 1.22 22.17 12.19
C PRO A 211 1.92 21.08 13.00
N ALA A 212 3.23 20.97 12.83
CA ALA A 212 4.08 20.14 13.66
C ALA A 212 5.52 20.68 13.67
N GLU A 213 6.23 20.38 14.75
CA GLU A 213 7.66 20.65 14.91
C GLU A 213 8.41 19.33 15.17
N PRO A 214 9.72 19.26 14.87
CA PRO A 214 10.54 18.09 15.16
C PRO A 214 10.52 17.76 16.66
N GLY A 215 10.44 16.48 16.98
CA GLY A 215 10.28 16.00 18.37
C GLY A 215 11.30 14.93 18.75
N GLY A 216 12.30 14.66 17.91
CA GLY A 216 13.24 13.55 18.07
C GLY A 216 12.64 12.19 17.72
N ALA A 217 11.57 12.14 16.91
CA ALA A 217 10.87 10.90 16.62
C ALA A 217 11.70 9.99 15.71
N VAL A 218 12.04 8.79 16.19
CA VAL A 218 12.75 7.75 15.41
C VAL A 218 11.79 6.63 15.00
N ARG A 219 11.77 6.25 13.72
CA ARG A 219 10.99 5.11 13.24
C ARG A 219 11.79 4.20 12.32
N MET A 220 11.73 2.89 12.58
CA MET A 220 12.24 1.85 11.70
C MET A 220 11.10 1.36 10.80
N LEU A 221 11.13 1.78 9.54
CA LEU A 221 10.10 1.51 8.56
C LEU A 221 10.46 0.28 7.73
N GLY A 222 9.45 -0.56 7.47
CA GLY A 222 9.58 -1.72 6.60
C GLY A 222 9.77 -1.34 5.14
N HIS A 223 9.97 -2.35 4.30
CA HIS A 223 9.92 -2.14 2.86
C HIS A 223 8.50 -1.76 2.42
N PHE A 224 8.36 -1.02 1.32
CA PHE A 224 7.07 -0.47 0.84
C PHE A 224 6.29 0.41 1.83
N ASP A 225 6.95 1.01 2.85
CA ASP A 225 6.23 1.90 3.77
C ASP A 225 5.67 3.14 3.05
N THR A 226 4.45 3.54 3.43
CA THR A 226 3.74 4.66 2.82
C THR A 226 4.43 6.01 3.02
N TYR A 227 5.37 6.13 3.96
CA TYR A 227 6.14 7.34 4.22
C TYR A 227 6.82 7.92 2.99
N LEU A 228 7.43 7.06 2.16
CA LEU A 228 8.05 7.51 0.90
C LEU A 228 7.16 7.23 -0.31
N LEU A 229 6.28 6.22 -0.26
CA LEU A 229 5.38 5.90 -1.38
C LEU A 229 4.26 6.93 -1.57
N GLY A 230 3.99 7.76 -0.56
CA GLY A 230 3.04 8.86 -0.63
C GLY A 230 3.43 9.94 -1.63
N TYR A 231 4.72 10.09 -1.94
CA TYR A 231 5.23 11.25 -2.67
C TYR A 231 5.86 10.88 -4.01
N ARG A 232 5.68 11.77 -5.00
CA ARG A 232 6.40 11.71 -6.28
C ARG A 232 7.84 12.10 -6.07
N ASP A 233 8.05 13.25 -5.40
CA ASP A 233 9.38 13.72 -5.02
C ASP A 233 9.65 13.41 -3.55
N ARG A 234 10.72 12.66 -3.34
CA ARG A 234 11.15 12.18 -2.02
C ARG A 234 12.36 12.96 -1.50
N SER A 235 12.90 13.89 -2.28
CA SER A 235 14.15 14.61 -1.98
C SER A 235 14.11 15.36 -0.65
N ALA A 236 12.92 15.80 -0.23
CA ALA A 236 12.70 16.43 1.07
C ALA A 236 13.05 15.51 2.25
N ALA A 237 12.73 14.22 2.16
CA ALA A 237 12.95 13.24 3.25
C ALA A 237 14.20 12.37 3.00
N LEU A 238 14.59 12.19 1.74
CA LEU A 238 15.64 11.28 1.32
C LEU A 238 16.63 12.02 0.42
N ALA A 239 17.82 12.29 0.97
CA ALA A 239 18.89 12.96 0.25
C ALA A 239 19.23 12.21 -1.06
N PRO A 240 19.38 12.92 -2.20
CA PRO A 240 19.62 12.29 -3.50
C PRO A 240 20.81 11.34 -3.54
N GLU A 241 21.89 11.63 -2.81
CA GLU A 241 23.08 10.78 -2.70
C GLU A 241 22.80 9.43 -2.02
N HIS A 242 21.76 9.33 -1.20
CA HIS A 242 21.36 8.09 -0.52
C HIS A 242 20.19 7.39 -1.22
N ALA A 243 19.53 8.04 -2.17
CA ALA A 243 18.39 7.48 -2.89
C ALA A 243 18.67 6.10 -3.50
N PRO A 244 19.84 5.80 -4.10
CA PRO A 244 20.14 4.46 -4.63
C PRO A 244 20.18 3.33 -3.58
N LEU A 245 20.42 3.67 -2.30
CA LEU A 245 20.45 2.69 -1.20
C LEU A 245 19.04 2.33 -0.73
N VAL A 246 18.08 3.25 -0.90
CA VAL A 246 16.70 3.09 -0.45
C VAL A 246 15.78 2.70 -1.60
N GLN A 247 15.98 3.24 -2.79
CA GLN A 247 15.14 3.06 -3.98
C GLN A 247 15.86 2.18 -5.00
N THR A 248 15.88 0.86 -4.76
CA THR A 248 16.70 -0.09 -5.53
C THR A 248 16.09 -0.51 -6.87
N GLY A 249 15.01 0.15 -7.31
CA GLY A 249 14.33 -0.10 -8.58
C GLY A 249 13.07 -0.97 -8.44
N GLY A 250 12.29 -1.07 -9.52
CA GLY A 250 11.05 -1.86 -9.54
C GLY A 250 9.95 -1.39 -8.58
N GLY A 251 10.06 -0.17 -8.04
CA GLY A 251 9.17 0.33 -6.98
C GLY A 251 9.51 -0.18 -5.58
N PHE A 252 10.59 -0.95 -5.41
CA PHE A 252 11.04 -1.43 -4.11
C PHE A 252 11.66 -0.30 -3.27
N LEU A 253 11.32 -0.31 -1.98
CA LEU A 253 11.93 0.55 -0.97
C LEU A 253 12.62 -0.32 0.07
N THR A 254 13.93 -0.17 0.23
CA THR A 254 14.68 -0.82 1.30
C THR A 254 14.12 -0.38 2.66
N PRO A 255 14.01 -1.29 3.65
CA PRO A 255 13.70 -0.90 5.02
C PRO A 255 14.69 0.16 5.50
N HIS A 256 14.17 1.22 6.12
CA HIS A 256 14.95 2.42 6.43
C HIS A 256 14.55 3.02 7.77
N VAL A 257 15.45 3.84 8.31
CA VAL A 257 15.24 4.56 9.57
C VAL A 257 14.98 6.02 9.25
N VAL A 258 13.93 6.58 9.84
CA VAL A 258 13.64 8.00 9.80
C VAL A 258 13.82 8.64 11.17
N VAL A 259 14.45 9.82 11.20
CA VAL A 259 14.61 10.67 12.40
C VAL A 259 14.05 12.05 12.06
N ASP A 260 12.99 12.45 12.76
CA ASP A 260 12.22 13.68 12.46
C ASP A 260 11.88 13.84 10.97
N GLY A 261 11.67 12.70 10.31
CA GLY A 261 11.23 12.56 8.94
C GLY A 261 12.37 12.50 7.92
N GLN A 262 13.62 12.74 8.34
CA GLN A 262 14.76 12.51 7.47
C GLN A 262 15.15 11.04 7.46
N VAL A 263 15.33 10.45 6.28
CA VAL A 263 15.86 9.09 6.13
C VAL A 263 17.37 9.12 6.38
N VAL A 264 17.82 8.45 7.45
CA VAL A 264 19.20 8.52 7.94
C VAL A 264 19.95 7.19 7.90
N ALA A 265 19.26 6.08 7.68
CA ALA A 265 19.88 4.75 7.60
C ALA A 265 19.01 3.78 6.81
N VAL A 266 19.63 2.69 6.34
CA VAL A 266 18.92 1.46 5.96
C VAL A 266 19.06 0.41 7.05
N TRP A 267 18.12 -0.53 7.12
CA TRP A 267 18.24 -1.68 8.01
C TRP A 267 17.82 -2.98 7.33
N ARG A 268 18.30 -4.09 7.86
CA ARG A 268 17.89 -5.45 7.45
C ARG A 268 17.74 -6.33 8.68
N ARG A 269 16.95 -7.40 8.52
CA ARG A 269 16.77 -8.43 9.54
C ARG A 269 17.24 -9.78 9.02
N ASP A 270 17.93 -10.51 9.89
CA ASP A 270 18.25 -11.93 9.73
C ASP A 270 17.89 -12.68 11.02
N GLY A 271 16.72 -13.32 11.02
CA GLY A 271 16.11 -13.87 12.23
C GLY A 271 15.94 -12.81 13.33
N ALA A 272 16.68 -12.97 14.42
CA ALA A 272 16.71 -12.06 15.56
C ALA A 272 17.72 -10.91 15.40
N LEU A 273 18.63 -10.96 14.43
CA LEU A 273 19.66 -9.95 14.24
C LEU A 273 19.13 -8.79 13.38
N ILE A 274 19.18 -7.57 13.91
CA ILE A 274 18.81 -6.34 13.21
C ILE A 274 20.09 -5.57 12.89
N THR A 275 20.46 -5.50 11.61
CA THR A 275 21.62 -4.73 11.16
C THR A 275 21.16 -3.36 10.66
N VAL A 276 21.66 -2.29 11.27
CA VAL A 276 21.42 -0.91 10.83
C VAL A 276 22.70 -0.35 10.21
N ARG A 277 22.59 0.26 9.03
CA ARG A 277 23.68 0.93 8.33
C ARG A 277 23.35 2.43 8.17
N PRO A 278 23.88 3.29 9.04
CA PRO A 278 23.71 4.73 8.96
C PRO A 278 24.35 5.33 7.70
N PHE A 279 23.80 6.45 7.24
CA PHE A 279 24.42 7.27 6.20
C PHE A 279 25.40 8.32 6.76
N GLY A 280 25.34 8.57 8.08
CA GLY A 280 26.22 9.48 8.82
C GLY A 280 26.31 9.07 10.28
N GLU A 281 25.92 9.97 11.19
CA GLU A 281 25.85 9.67 12.62
C GLU A 281 24.87 8.53 12.91
N ARG A 282 25.16 7.72 13.94
CA ARG A 282 24.30 6.61 14.35
C ARG A 282 23.01 7.16 14.99
N PRO A 283 21.83 6.85 14.44
CA PRO A 283 20.57 7.20 15.09
C PRO A 283 20.36 6.35 16.35
N ASP A 284 19.68 6.90 17.37
CA ASP A 284 19.23 6.10 18.51
C ASP A 284 18.01 5.24 18.11
N VAL A 285 18.25 3.96 17.84
CA VAL A 285 17.22 3.00 17.42
C VAL A 285 16.89 1.97 18.49
N ALA A 286 17.38 2.14 19.72
CA ALA A 286 17.25 1.10 20.75
C ALA A 286 15.79 0.74 21.05
N GLU A 287 14.93 1.75 21.21
CA GLU A 287 13.50 1.56 21.46
C GLU A 287 12.78 0.88 20.28
N GLU A 288 13.10 1.29 19.05
CA GLU A 288 12.51 0.72 17.84
C GLU A 288 12.92 -0.74 17.63
N VAL A 289 14.17 -1.10 17.93
CA VAL A 289 14.63 -2.50 17.87
C VAL A 289 13.94 -3.34 18.93
N ALA A 290 13.81 -2.84 20.16
CA ALA A 290 13.11 -3.55 21.23
C ALA A 290 11.63 -3.78 20.88
N ASP A 291 10.98 -2.77 20.30
CA ASP A 291 9.58 -2.89 19.88
C ASP A 291 9.40 -3.82 18.68
N LEU A 292 10.31 -3.80 17.69
CA LEU A 292 10.33 -4.79 16.61
C LEU A 292 10.49 -6.21 17.17
N GLY A 293 11.34 -6.40 18.19
CA GLY A 293 11.51 -7.69 18.87
C GLY A 293 10.21 -8.19 19.49
N ARG A 294 9.52 -7.34 20.25
CA ARG A 294 8.19 -7.66 20.81
C ARG A 294 7.17 -7.98 19.72
N PHE A 295 7.10 -7.16 18.68
CA PHE A 295 6.11 -7.31 17.60
C PHE A 295 6.30 -8.60 16.79
N LEU A 296 7.55 -8.99 16.56
CA LEU A 296 7.91 -10.17 15.78
C LEU A 296 8.05 -11.43 16.64
N ASP A 297 7.88 -11.31 17.96
CA ASP A 297 8.11 -12.37 18.95
C ASP A 297 9.51 -12.99 18.84
N VAL A 298 10.53 -12.12 18.84
CA VAL A 298 11.95 -12.51 18.78
C VAL A 298 12.81 -11.69 19.74
N ASP A 299 13.89 -12.29 20.24
CA ASP A 299 14.92 -11.59 21.02
C ASP A 299 15.81 -10.72 20.10
N ALA A 300 15.28 -9.56 19.70
CA ALA A 300 15.92 -8.70 18.72
C ALA A 300 17.25 -8.13 19.22
N ARG A 301 18.32 -8.34 18.44
CA ARG A 301 19.68 -7.86 18.75
C ARG A 301 20.14 -6.88 17.69
N LEU A 302 20.52 -5.68 18.12
CA LEU A 302 21.07 -4.65 17.24
C LEU A 302 22.54 -4.93 16.91
N THR A 303 22.89 -4.78 15.64
CA THR A 303 24.26 -4.66 15.17
C THR A 303 24.38 -3.55 14.12
N TRP A 304 25.59 -3.04 13.95
CA TRP A 304 25.89 -1.95 13.03
C TRP A 304 26.67 -2.49 11.83
N GLY A 305 26.24 -2.12 10.63
CA GLY A 305 26.88 -2.48 9.36
C GLY A 305 27.54 -1.31 8.65
#